data_AF-A0A7K2X8G4-F1
#
_entry.id   AF-A0A7K2X8G4-F1
#
_cell.length_a   1.000
_cell.length_b   1.000
_cell.length_c   1.000
_cell.angle_alpha   90.00
_cell.angle_beta   90.00
_cell.angle_gamma   90.00
#
_symmetry.space_group_name_H-M   'P 1'
#
loop_
_entity.id
_entity.type
_entity.pdbx_description
1 polymer ?
#
loop_
_entity_poly.entity_id
_entity_poly.type
_entity_poly.pdbx_seq_one_letter_code
_entity_poly.pdbx_strand_id
1 'polypeptide(L)'
;RAALAIAEAAAPADAAQCRLAVIAMGKCGGHELNYVSDVDVIFVGEPAEGADEGKAIQAAIRLASHLMRICSETTVEGTIWPVDANLRPEGRNGPLVRTLSSHLAYYQRWAKTWEFQALLKARAVAGDPELGSRYIEAVSPLVWQAAERENFVPDVQRMRRRVVDNIPAAQIERELKLGPGGLRDVEFAVQLLQLVHGRSDATLHSGATLDALAALAAGGYVGRADAAQLDEAYRFLRAMEHRIQLYRLRRTHLVPEDETDLRRLARSLGLRTDPVASLTKEWRRHAAVVRRLHEKIFYRPLLDAVAQLAPGETRLSPKAAGQRLEALGYADPVAALRHLEALSSGVSRKAAIQRTLLPVLLGWFADSADPDAGLLGFRKVSDALGKTPWYLRLLRDEGAAAENLARVLSAGRLAPDLLLRAPEAVALLGDPEGLKPR
;
A
#
# COMPACT_ATOMS: atom_id res chain seq x y z
N ARG A 1 25.74 6.35 11.09
CA ARG A 1 27.20 6.30 10.84
C ARG A 1 27.97 6.86 12.04
N ALA A 2 27.90 8.17 12.31
CA ALA A 2 28.60 8.78 13.46
C ALA A 2 28.29 8.10 14.82
N ALA A 3 27.01 7.86 15.12
CA ALA A 3 26.61 7.18 16.37
C ALA A 3 27.21 5.77 16.52
N LEU A 4 27.41 5.03 15.40
CA LEU A 4 28.06 3.73 15.46
C LEU A 4 29.55 3.86 15.78
N ALA A 5 30.25 4.79 15.10
CA ALA A 5 31.67 5.04 15.34
C ALA A 5 31.94 5.49 16.79
N ILE A 6 31.05 6.30 17.36
CA ILE A 6 31.11 6.68 18.79
C ILE A 6 30.92 5.46 19.69
N ALA A 7 29.94 4.60 19.38
CA ALA A 7 29.71 3.37 20.14
C ALA A 7 30.90 2.41 20.10
N GLU A 8 31.52 2.24 18.93
CA GLU A 8 32.71 1.42 18.72
C GLU A 8 33.93 1.99 19.44
N ALA A 9 34.15 3.31 19.38
CA ALA A 9 35.24 3.97 20.08
C ALA A 9 35.11 3.87 21.61
N ALA A 10 33.88 3.87 22.13
CA ALA A 10 33.61 3.69 23.55
C ALA A 10 33.73 2.22 24.02
N ALA A 11 33.64 1.26 23.09
CA ALA A 11 33.70 -0.18 23.39
C ALA A 11 34.59 -0.93 22.38
N PRO A 12 35.91 -0.64 22.33
CA PRO A 12 36.80 -1.20 21.31
C PRO A 12 36.95 -2.73 21.41
N ALA A 13 36.84 -3.29 22.61
CA ALA A 13 36.84 -4.73 22.81
C ALA A 13 35.61 -5.40 22.18
N ASP A 14 34.44 -4.76 22.22
CA ASP A 14 33.23 -5.26 21.57
C ASP A 14 33.35 -5.13 20.05
N ALA A 15 33.84 -3.98 19.57
CA ALA A 15 34.07 -3.74 18.15
C ALA A 15 35.05 -4.74 17.52
N ALA A 16 36.06 -5.20 18.27
CA ALA A 16 37.00 -6.21 17.79
C ALA A 16 36.41 -7.63 17.69
N GLN A 17 35.28 -7.91 18.34
CA GLN A 17 34.69 -9.26 18.37
C GLN A 17 33.69 -9.50 17.23
N CYS A 18 33.14 -8.45 16.61
CA CYS A 18 32.07 -8.61 15.65
C CYS A 18 32.13 -7.62 14.48
N ARG A 19 31.47 -8.01 13.40
CA ARG A 19 31.11 -7.16 12.28
C ARG A 19 29.64 -6.82 12.45
N LEU A 20 29.28 -5.54 12.48
CA LEU A 20 27.90 -5.08 12.62
C LEU A 20 27.53 -4.25 11.39
N ALA A 21 26.41 -4.53 10.74
CA ALA A 21 25.84 -3.67 9.72
C ALA A 21 24.43 -3.20 10.08
N VAL A 22 24.12 -1.97 9.67
CA VAL A 22 22.84 -1.30 9.90
C VAL A 22 22.12 -1.16 8.56
N ILE A 23 20.94 -1.76 8.47
CA ILE A 23 20.08 -1.74 7.28
C ILE A 23 18.95 -0.75 7.54
N ALA A 24 18.92 0.36 6.84
CA ALA A 24 17.81 1.29 6.87
C ALA A 24 16.58 0.68 6.21
N MET A 25 15.42 0.96 6.80
CA MET A 25 14.12 0.49 6.38
C MET A 25 13.17 1.67 6.14
N GLY A 26 11.97 1.37 5.63
CA GLY A 26 10.90 2.35 5.53
C GLY A 26 11.33 3.63 4.81
N LYS A 27 10.99 4.79 5.39
CA LYS A 27 11.29 6.10 4.80
C LYS A 27 12.79 6.41 4.73
N CYS A 28 13.58 5.96 5.70
CA CYS A 28 15.04 6.15 5.69
C CYS A 28 15.69 5.35 4.55
N GLY A 29 15.25 4.11 4.38
CA GLY A 29 15.68 3.22 3.33
C GLY A 29 15.35 3.76 1.92
N GLY A 30 14.11 4.23 1.74
CA GLY A 30 13.61 4.76 0.47
C GLY A 30 13.95 6.23 0.15
N HIS A 31 14.78 6.91 0.94
CA HIS A 31 15.11 8.34 0.77
C HIS A 31 13.91 9.31 0.87
N GLU A 32 12.97 9.01 1.76
CA GLU A 32 11.68 9.72 1.91
C GLU A 32 11.43 10.16 3.37
N LEU A 33 12.48 10.57 4.08
CA LEU A 33 12.35 10.99 5.49
C LEU A 33 11.45 12.23 5.64
N ASN A 34 10.69 12.24 6.74
CA ASN A 34 10.00 13.46 7.19
C ASN A 34 10.91 14.27 8.11
N TYR A 35 10.52 15.52 8.38
CA TYR A 35 11.17 16.37 9.39
C TYR A 35 11.15 15.77 10.80
N VAL A 36 10.06 15.10 11.17
CA VAL A 36 9.90 14.45 12.48
C VAL A 36 9.52 13.00 12.24
N SER A 37 10.53 12.13 12.16
CA SER A 37 10.35 10.70 11.93
C SER A 37 11.41 9.92 12.69
N ASP A 38 11.02 8.77 13.20
CA ASP A 38 11.97 7.75 13.60
C ASP A 38 12.74 7.27 12.37
N VAL A 39 13.95 6.77 12.60
CA VAL A 39 14.76 6.09 11.59
C VAL A 39 14.64 4.59 11.79
N ASP A 40 13.81 3.96 10.96
CA ASP A 40 13.60 2.52 10.98
C ASP A 40 14.86 1.78 10.49
N VAL A 41 15.34 0.80 11.26
CA VAL A 41 16.53 -0.01 10.94
C VAL A 41 16.36 -1.49 11.30
N ILE A 42 17.20 -2.33 10.72
CA ILE A 42 17.49 -3.71 11.14
C ILE A 42 19.00 -3.82 11.35
N PHE A 43 19.42 -4.55 12.38
CA PHE A 43 20.82 -4.83 12.67
C PHE A 43 21.17 -6.27 12.32
N VAL A 44 22.25 -6.44 11.56
CA VAL A 44 22.85 -7.75 11.26
C VAL A 44 24.26 -7.79 11.82
N GLY A 45 24.60 -8.87 12.52
CA GLY A 45 25.91 -9.05 13.16
C GLY A 45 26.53 -10.39 12.79
N GLU A 46 27.82 -10.42 12.53
CA GLU A 46 28.60 -11.65 12.29
C GLU A 46 29.86 -11.63 13.18
N PRO A 47 30.44 -12.80 13.54
CA PRO A 47 31.71 -12.85 14.22
C PRO A 47 32.83 -12.20 13.39
N ALA A 48 33.73 -11.49 14.07
CA ALA A 48 35.02 -11.15 13.51
C ALA A 48 35.84 -12.43 13.29
N GLU A 49 36.88 -12.35 12.46
CA GLU A 49 37.74 -13.51 12.18
C GLU A 49 38.33 -14.08 13.48
N GLY A 50 38.09 -15.37 13.72
CA GLY A 50 38.54 -16.07 14.95
C GLY A 50 37.73 -15.77 16.22
N ALA A 51 36.67 -14.97 16.15
CA ALA A 51 35.79 -14.71 17.29
C ALA A 51 34.72 -15.80 17.47
N ASP A 52 34.32 -16.05 18.71
CA ASP A 52 33.18 -16.91 19.03
C ASP A 52 31.86 -16.21 18.63
N GLU A 53 30.97 -16.93 17.94
CA GLU A 53 29.70 -16.38 17.43
C GLU A 53 28.83 -15.83 18.57
N GLY A 54 28.72 -16.56 19.68
CA GLY A 54 27.93 -16.12 20.83
C GLY A 54 28.42 -14.80 21.41
N LYS A 55 29.74 -14.70 21.66
CA LYS A 55 30.38 -13.46 22.14
C LYS A 55 30.24 -12.32 21.14
N ALA A 56 30.42 -12.60 19.86
CA ALA A 56 30.29 -11.60 18.80
C ALA A 56 28.87 -11.01 18.72
N ILE A 57 27.84 -11.86 18.78
CA ILE A 57 26.45 -11.38 18.75
C ILE A 57 26.12 -10.56 20.01
N GLN A 58 26.61 -10.95 21.18
CA GLN A 58 26.45 -10.14 22.40
C GLN A 58 27.17 -8.78 22.28
N ALA A 59 28.36 -8.75 21.70
CA ALA A 59 29.07 -7.50 21.40
C ALA A 59 28.28 -6.62 20.40
N ALA A 60 27.76 -7.22 19.33
CA ALA A 60 26.94 -6.52 18.34
C ALA A 60 25.65 -5.94 18.95
N ILE A 61 24.99 -6.68 19.88
CA ILE A 61 23.81 -6.18 20.61
C ILE A 61 24.16 -4.97 21.46
N ARG A 62 25.30 -4.99 22.17
CA ARG A 62 25.77 -3.85 22.98
C ARG A 62 26.06 -2.64 22.10
N LEU A 63 26.76 -2.81 20.99
CA LEU A 63 27.05 -1.72 20.04
C LEU A 63 25.77 -1.14 19.41
N ALA A 64 24.85 -2.00 18.95
CA ALA A 64 23.57 -1.56 18.40
C ALA A 64 22.72 -0.79 19.43
N SER A 65 22.65 -1.30 20.67
CA SER A 65 21.94 -0.62 21.77
C SER A 65 22.57 0.72 22.11
N HIS A 66 23.90 0.79 22.14
CA HIS A 66 24.64 2.02 22.41
C HIS A 66 24.42 3.05 21.29
N LEU A 67 24.48 2.64 20.02
CA LEU A 67 24.13 3.48 18.87
C LEU A 67 22.73 4.06 19.02
N MET A 68 21.74 3.22 19.31
CA MET A 68 20.35 3.67 19.49
C MET A 68 20.24 4.67 20.63
N ARG A 69 20.94 4.42 21.76
CA ARG A 69 21.00 5.32 22.91
C ARG A 69 21.55 6.69 22.53
N ILE A 70 22.70 6.74 21.85
CA ILE A 70 23.33 7.99 21.38
C ILE A 70 22.34 8.82 20.54
N CYS A 71 21.57 8.18 19.66
CA CYS A 71 20.58 8.88 18.84
C CYS A 71 19.36 9.38 19.63
N SER A 72 18.97 8.68 20.70
CA SER A 72 17.80 9.02 21.51
C SER A 72 18.08 9.91 22.72
N GLU A 73 19.34 10.11 23.07
CA GLU A 73 19.74 10.84 24.27
C GLU A 73 19.39 12.34 24.14
N THR A 74 18.87 12.92 25.23
CA THR A 74 18.61 14.36 25.31
C THR A 74 19.78 15.02 26.01
N THR A 75 20.50 15.86 25.28
CA THR A 75 21.63 16.64 25.78
C THR A 75 21.23 18.11 25.94
N VAL A 76 22.18 18.96 26.35
CA VAL A 76 22.00 20.42 26.37
C VAL A 76 21.68 21.01 25.00
N GLU A 77 22.11 20.32 23.92
CA GLU A 77 21.83 20.68 22.53
C GLU A 77 20.51 20.07 22.01
N GLY A 78 19.75 19.40 22.88
CA GLY A 78 18.54 18.67 22.54
C GLY A 78 18.80 17.21 22.16
N THR A 79 17.90 16.65 21.35
CA THR A 79 17.97 15.28 20.83
C THR A 79 17.91 15.29 19.31
N ILE A 80 18.41 14.23 18.67
CA ILE A 80 18.34 14.09 17.21
C ILE A 80 17.04 13.38 16.80
N TRP A 81 17.12 12.15 16.33
CA TRP A 81 15.98 11.31 15.99
C TRP A 81 16.11 9.95 16.68
N PRO A 82 15.00 9.37 17.15
CA PRO A 82 15.02 7.99 17.65
C PRO A 82 15.28 7.02 16.50
N VAL A 83 16.01 5.97 16.80
CA VAL A 83 16.20 4.82 15.91
C VAL A 83 15.18 3.75 16.30
N ASP A 84 14.40 3.25 15.34
CA ASP A 84 13.39 2.20 15.59
C ASP A 84 13.84 0.88 14.94
N ALA A 85 14.04 -0.16 15.74
CA ALA A 85 14.41 -1.49 15.28
C ALA A 85 13.22 -2.47 15.16
N ASN A 86 11.97 -2.00 15.20
CA ASN A 86 10.78 -2.84 15.31
C ASN A 86 10.35 -3.54 14.01
N LEU A 87 10.99 -3.24 12.88
CA LEU A 87 10.81 -3.98 11.62
C LEU A 87 11.69 -5.23 11.52
N ARG A 88 12.51 -5.52 12.54
CA ARG A 88 13.29 -6.76 12.63
C ARG A 88 12.38 -7.99 12.79
N PRO A 89 12.84 -9.21 12.45
CA PRO A 89 12.12 -10.44 12.72
C PRO A 89 11.53 -10.51 14.13
N GLU A 90 10.24 -10.86 14.23
CA GLU A 90 9.45 -10.91 15.48
C GLU A 90 9.25 -9.55 16.19
N GLY A 91 9.64 -8.45 15.55
CA GLY A 91 9.48 -7.09 16.05
C GLY A 91 10.12 -6.90 17.43
N ARG A 92 9.40 -6.24 18.35
CA ARG A 92 9.86 -5.95 19.72
C ARG A 92 10.26 -7.20 20.52
N ASN A 93 9.65 -8.34 20.20
CA ASN A 93 9.86 -9.59 20.92
C ASN A 93 11.07 -10.39 20.37
N GLY A 94 11.59 -10.00 19.21
CA GLY A 94 12.77 -10.61 18.61
C GLY A 94 14.09 -10.03 19.12
N PRO A 95 15.20 -10.77 18.98
CA PRO A 95 16.53 -10.29 19.30
C PRO A 95 16.87 -9.03 18.48
N LEU A 96 17.57 -8.07 19.11
CA LEU A 96 17.93 -6.80 18.46
C LEU A 96 18.84 -7.00 17.25
N VAL A 97 19.77 -7.95 17.36
CA VAL A 97 20.74 -8.32 16.32
C VAL A 97 20.63 -9.80 16.06
N ARG A 98 20.68 -10.19 14.78
CA ARG A 98 20.78 -11.59 14.32
C ARG A 98 21.89 -11.73 13.30
N THR A 99 22.42 -12.94 13.13
CA THR A 99 23.27 -13.28 11.99
C THR A 99 22.51 -13.16 10.67
N LEU A 100 23.23 -13.08 9.56
CA LEU A 100 22.63 -13.10 8.23
C LEU A 100 21.90 -14.43 8.01
N SER A 101 22.52 -15.55 8.38
CA SER A 101 21.90 -16.88 8.27
C SER A 101 20.60 -16.99 9.07
N SER A 102 20.55 -16.40 10.27
CA SER A 102 19.35 -16.36 11.11
C SER A 102 18.24 -15.50 10.51
N HIS A 103 18.57 -14.36 9.89
CA HIS A 103 17.59 -13.57 9.13
C HIS A 103 17.02 -14.35 7.95
N LEU A 104 17.86 -14.99 7.15
CA LEU A 104 17.42 -15.75 5.97
C LEU A 104 16.53 -16.93 6.36
N ALA A 105 16.93 -17.69 7.39
CA ALA A 105 16.12 -18.78 7.92
C ALA A 105 14.74 -18.27 8.37
N TYR A 106 14.68 -17.07 8.96
CA TYR A 106 13.41 -16.47 9.35
C TYR A 106 12.54 -16.10 8.17
N TYR A 107 13.10 -15.37 7.20
CA TYR A 107 12.35 -14.93 6.02
C TYR A 107 11.82 -16.10 5.18
N GLN A 108 12.57 -17.21 5.12
CA GLN A 108 12.15 -18.41 4.40
C GLN A 108 11.00 -19.15 5.08
N ARG A 109 10.98 -19.21 6.42
CA ARG A 109 10.07 -20.11 7.16
C ARG A 109 8.87 -19.41 7.79
N TRP A 110 9.06 -18.22 8.34
CA TRP A 110 8.06 -17.61 9.23
C TRP A 110 7.59 -16.23 8.79
N ALA A 111 8.32 -15.56 7.88
CA ALA A 111 7.96 -14.21 7.50
C ALA A 111 6.59 -14.13 6.84
N LYS A 112 5.90 -13.05 7.15
CA LYS A 112 4.61 -12.67 6.60
C LYS A 112 4.80 -11.80 5.36
N THR A 113 3.81 -11.83 4.48
CA THR A 113 3.81 -11.09 3.21
C THR A 113 4.18 -9.60 3.36
N TRP A 114 3.69 -8.93 4.41
CA TRP A 114 3.99 -7.52 4.65
C TRP A 114 5.46 -7.22 4.96
N GLU A 115 6.22 -8.19 5.47
CA GLU A 115 7.63 -8.00 5.79
C GLU A 115 8.45 -7.81 4.51
N PHE A 116 8.10 -8.52 3.44
CA PHE A 116 8.70 -8.32 2.12
C PHE A 116 8.36 -6.95 1.53
N GLN A 117 7.16 -6.41 1.77
CA GLN A 117 6.84 -5.02 1.41
C GLN A 117 7.72 -4.01 2.16
N ALA A 118 8.04 -4.27 3.43
CA ALA A 118 8.95 -3.42 4.19
C ALA A 118 10.39 -3.52 3.66
N LEU A 119 10.83 -4.73 3.30
CA LEU A 119 12.17 -5.03 2.78
C LEU A 119 12.42 -4.46 1.37
N LEU A 120 11.38 -4.06 0.61
CA LEU A 120 11.56 -3.31 -0.64
C LEU A 120 12.42 -2.05 -0.47
N LYS A 121 12.39 -1.44 0.73
CA LYS A 121 13.15 -0.23 1.05
C LYS A 121 14.44 -0.54 1.80
N ALA A 122 14.84 -1.80 1.95
CA ALA A 122 16.04 -2.17 2.69
C ALA A 122 17.29 -1.59 2.00
N ARG A 123 18.14 -0.91 2.78
CA ARG A 123 19.39 -0.32 2.27
C ARG A 123 20.47 -0.33 3.34
N ALA A 124 21.65 -0.86 3.03
CA ALA A 124 22.79 -0.77 3.94
C ALA A 124 23.24 0.69 4.12
N VAL A 125 23.31 1.18 5.36
CA VAL A 125 23.58 2.61 5.65
C VAL A 125 24.76 2.86 6.57
N ALA A 126 25.14 1.91 7.43
CA ALA A 126 26.26 2.06 8.35
C ALA A 126 26.83 0.71 8.77
N GLY A 127 28.01 0.73 9.37
CA GLY A 127 28.71 -0.47 9.85
C GLY A 127 29.55 -1.10 8.76
N ASP A 128 29.73 -2.41 8.87
CA ASP A 128 30.53 -3.21 7.95
C ASP A 128 29.92 -3.22 6.54
N PRO A 129 30.63 -2.69 5.52
CA PRO A 129 30.08 -2.51 4.18
C PRO A 129 29.88 -3.83 3.43
N GLU A 130 30.74 -4.82 3.64
CA GLU A 130 30.64 -6.12 2.98
C GLU A 130 29.48 -6.93 3.57
N LEU A 131 29.31 -6.95 4.89
CA LEU A 131 28.16 -7.57 5.55
C LEU A 131 26.86 -6.92 5.13
N GLY A 132 26.82 -5.57 5.06
CA GLY A 132 25.67 -4.84 4.55
C GLY A 132 25.32 -5.21 3.10
N SER A 133 26.32 -5.30 2.22
CA SER A 133 26.13 -5.73 0.82
C SER A 133 25.61 -7.16 0.74
N ARG A 134 26.22 -8.10 1.47
CA ARG A 134 25.81 -9.50 1.54
C ARG A 134 24.37 -9.66 2.04
N TYR A 135 23.95 -8.84 3.00
CA TYR A 135 22.57 -8.84 3.47
C TYR A 135 21.59 -8.47 2.35
N ILE A 136 21.86 -7.36 1.64
CA ILE A 136 20.98 -6.91 0.54
C ILE A 136 20.94 -7.95 -0.59
N GLU A 137 22.10 -8.48 -0.99
CA GLU A 137 22.21 -9.51 -2.02
C GLU A 137 21.42 -10.78 -1.66
N ALA A 138 21.53 -11.24 -0.42
CA ALA A 138 20.87 -12.48 0.01
C ALA A 138 19.35 -12.31 0.22
N VAL A 139 18.90 -11.13 0.67
CA VAL A 139 17.48 -10.86 0.95
C VAL A 139 16.71 -10.46 -0.31
N SER A 140 17.36 -9.80 -1.27
CA SER A 140 16.71 -9.29 -2.48
C SER A 140 15.92 -10.34 -3.26
N PRO A 141 16.45 -11.57 -3.53
CA PRO A 141 15.68 -12.62 -4.19
C PRO A 141 14.39 -12.99 -3.45
N LEU A 142 14.42 -13.02 -2.11
CA LEU A 142 13.26 -13.36 -1.30
C LEU A 142 12.14 -12.30 -1.42
N VAL A 143 12.53 -11.02 -1.53
CA VAL A 143 11.58 -9.91 -1.75
C VAL A 143 10.90 -10.04 -3.10
N TRP A 144 11.68 -10.25 -4.17
CA TRP A 144 11.15 -10.29 -5.54
C TRP A 144 10.41 -11.60 -5.87
N GLN A 145 10.61 -12.66 -5.09
CA GLN A 145 9.83 -13.90 -5.17
C GLN A 145 8.61 -13.91 -4.23
N ALA A 146 8.44 -12.90 -3.36
CA ALA A 146 7.38 -12.90 -2.36
C ALA A 146 5.96 -12.98 -2.95
N ALA A 147 5.76 -12.48 -4.18
CA ALA A 147 4.49 -12.54 -4.88
C ALA A 147 4.06 -13.96 -5.30
N GLU A 148 4.97 -14.94 -5.24
CA GLU A 148 4.69 -16.36 -5.56
C GLU A 148 4.12 -17.13 -4.37
N ARG A 149 4.13 -16.52 -3.17
CA ARG A 149 3.56 -17.11 -1.97
C ARG A 149 2.05 -17.24 -2.11
N GLU A 150 1.53 -18.35 -1.61
CA GLU A 150 0.10 -18.55 -1.51
C GLU A 150 -0.54 -17.40 -0.71
N ASN A 151 -1.70 -16.91 -1.16
CA ASN A 151 -2.44 -15.83 -0.50
C ASN A 151 -1.68 -14.50 -0.39
N PHE A 152 -0.66 -14.24 -1.22
CA PHE A 152 0.08 -12.96 -1.22
C PHE A 152 -0.86 -11.73 -1.31
N VAL A 153 -1.68 -11.63 -2.35
CA VAL A 153 -2.59 -10.47 -2.53
C VAL A 153 -3.63 -10.37 -1.39
N PRO A 154 -4.32 -11.46 -0.97
CA PRO A 154 -5.23 -11.45 0.18
C PRO A 154 -4.57 -10.97 1.47
N ASP A 155 -3.34 -11.39 1.73
CA ASP A 155 -2.60 -10.99 2.92
C ASP A 155 -2.33 -9.49 2.94
N VAL A 156 -1.92 -8.91 1.80
CA VAL A 156 -1.72 -7.47 1.68
C VAL A 156 -3.03 -6.72 1.89
N GLN A 157 -4.15 -7.21 1.33
CA GLN A 157 -5.48 -6.61 1.52
C GLN A 157 -5.96 -6.67 2.96
N ARG A 158 -5.88 -7.85 3.59
CA ARG A 158 -6.24 -8.04 5.01
C ARG A 158 -5.39 -7.15 5.91
N MET A 159 -4.10 -7.04 5.62
CA MET A 159 -3.21 -6.15 6.36
C MET A 159 -3.64 -4.69 6.21
N ARG A 160 -3.97 -4.25 4.98
CA ARG A 160 -4.46 -2.89 4.74
C ARG A 160 -5.78 -2.60 5.46
N ARG A 161 -6.77 -3.50 5.36
CA ARG A 161 -8.05 -3.39 6.07
C ARG A 161 -7.85 -3.28 7.57
N ARG A 162 -7.05 -4.17 8.16
CA ARG A 162 -6.71 -4.14 9.58
C ARG A 162 -6.03 -2.83 10.00
N VAL A 163 -5.23 -2.20 9.14
CA VAL A 163 -4.64 -0.88 9.43
C VAL A 163 -5.72 0.20 9.49
N VAL A 164 -6.70 0.18 8.58
CA VAL A 164 -7.84 1.13 8.61
C VAL A 164 -8.73 0.89 9.83
N ASP A 165 -9.08 -0.36 10.10
CA ASP A 165 -9.99 -0.74 11.20
C ASP A 165 -9.48 -0.35 12.59
N ASN A 166 -8.15 -0.22 12.73
CA ASN A 166 -7.51 0.23 13.97
C ASN A 166 -7.50 1.76 14.14
N ILE A 167 -7.92 2.54 13.14
CA ILE A 167 -8.04 3.99 13.25
C ILE A 167 -9.34 4.31 14.01
N PRO A 168 -9.31 5.11 15.08
CA PRO A 168 -10.51 5.52 15.77
C PRO A 168 -11.50 6.19 14.80
N ALA A 169 -12.78 5.81 14.83
CA ALA A 169 -13.79 6.28 13.87
C ALA A 169 -13.85 7.82 13.73
N ALA A 170 -13.70 8.55 14.85
CA ALA A 170 -13.69 10.01 14.86
C ALA A 170 -12.46 10.65 14.18
N GLN A 171 -11.41 9.87 13.89
CA GLN A 171 -10.15 10.32 13.31
C GLN A 171 -9.96 9.91 11.86
N ILE A 172 -10.74 8.93 11.36
CA ILE A 172 -10.55 8.33 10.02
C ILE A 172 -10.48 9.39 8.92
N GLU A 173 -11.45 10.30 8.89
CA GLU A 173 -11.54 11.36 7.87
C GLU A 173 -10.37 12.37 7.94
N ARG A 174 -9.64 12.40 9.06
CA ARG A 174 -8.53 13.32 9.32
C ARG A 174 -7.15 12.68 9.26
N GLU A 175 -7.09 11.37 9.12
CA GLU A 175 -5.86 10.60 9.16
C GLU A 175 -5.18 10.61 7.79
N LEU A 176 -4.23 11.54 7.62
CA LEU A 176 -3.57 11.83 6.34
C LEU A 176 -2.71 10.67 5.82
N LYS A 177 -2.17 9.84 6.73
CA LYS A 177 -1.24 8.79 6.38
C LYS A 177 -1.97 7.46 6.21
N LEU A 178 -2.71 7.03 7.22
CA LEU A 178 -3.30 5.69 7.28
C LEU A 178 -4.76 5.65 6.79
N GLY A 179 -5.45 6.78 6.72
CA GLY A 179 -6.84 6.85 6.28
C GLY A 179 -7.01 6.48 4.80
N PRO A 180 -8.24 6.20 4.34
CA PRO A 180 -8.54 5.97 2.93
C PRO A 180 -8.15 7.16 2.06
N GLY A 181 -7.44 6.92 0.96
CA GLY A 181 -6.89 7.98 0.10
C GLY A 181 -5.63 8.65 0.66
N GLY A 182 -5.05 8.11 1.73
CA GLY A 182 -3.88 8.66 2.39
C GLY A 182 -2.54 8.27 1.75
N LEU A 183 -1.45 8.76 2.33
CA LEU A 183 -0.08 8.47 1.86
C LEU A 183 0.21 6.97 1.76
N ARG A 184 -0.29 6.20 2.71
CA ARG A 184 -0.06 4.77 2.76
C ARG A 184 -0.74 4.03 1.61
N ASP A 185 -1.87 4.51 1.10
CA ASP A 185 -2.53 3.92 -0.07
C ASP A 185 -1.69 4.06 -1.33
N VAL A 186 -1.01 5.19 -1.52
CA VAL A 186 -0.06 5.35 -2.62
C VAL A 186 1.12 4.39 -2.47
N GLU A 187 1.75 4.37 -1.29
CA GLU A 187 2.90 3.50 -1.00
C GLU A 187 2.54 2.03 -1.26
N PHE A 188 1.40 1.56 -0.77
CA PHE A 188 0.94 0.20 -0.96
C PHE A 188 0.66 -0.14 -2.43
N ALA A 189 -0.01 0.74 -3.17
CA ALA A 189 -0.34 0.48 -4.57
C ALA A 189 0.93 0.33 -5.41
N VAL A 190 1.91 1.22 -5.21
CA VAL A 190 3.21 1.15 -5.87
C VAL A 190 3.96 -0.11 -5.48
N GLN A 191 4.09 -0.39 -4.18
CA GLN A 191 4.81 -1.57 -3.67
C GLN A 191 4.19 -2.89 -4.12
N LEU A 192 2.85 -2.97 -4.21
CA LEU A 192 2.16 -4.15 -4.71
C LEU A 192 2.56 -4.43 -6.16
N LEU A 193 2.51 -3.41 -7.02
CA LEU A 193 2.91 -3.54 -8.42
C LEU A 193 4.40 -3.88 -8.55
N GLN A 194 5.25 -3.28 -7.74
CA GLN A 194 6.67 -3.64 -7.68
C GLN A 194 6.85 -5.12 -7.35
N LEU A 195 6.17 -5.66 -6.35
CA LEU A 195 6.32 -7.07 -5.98
C LEU A 195 5.77 -8.03 -7.04
N VAL A 196 4.67 -7.65 -7.71
CA VAL A 196 4.06 -8.47 -8.76
C VAL A 196 4.92 -8.52 -10.02
N HIS A 197 5.53 -7.39 -10.42
CA HIS A 197 6.22 -7.25 -11.70
C HIS A 197 7.75 -7.25 -11.59
N GLY A 198 8.30 -6.91 -10.43
CA GLY A 198 9.73 -6.74 -10.19
C GLY A 198 10.54 -8.03 -10.35
N ARG A 199 9.92 -9.21 -10.26
CA ARG A 199 10.58 -10.48 -10.58
C ARG A 199 11.10 -10.55 -12.02
N SER A 200 10.38 -9.92 -12.96
CA SER A 200 10.65 -9.94 -14.39
C SER A 200 11.23 -8.63 -14.90
N ASP A 201 11.17 -7.57 -14.08
CA ASP A 201 11.63 -6.24 -14.44
C ASP A 201 12.41 -5.61 -13.27
N ALA A 202 13.74 -5.65 -13.37
CA ALA A 202 14.63 -5.08 -12.38
C ALA A 202 14.59 -3.54 -12.32
N THR A 203 14.03 -2.86 -13.32
CA THR A 203 13.88 -1.39 -13.30
C THR A 203 12.90 -0.93 -12.21
N LEU A 204 12.05 -1.85 -11.73
CA LEU A 204 11.09 -1.61 -10.66
C LEU A 204 11.69 -1.73 -9.25
N HIS A 205 13.00 -1.99 -9.12
CA HIS A 205 13.63 -2.29 -7.83
C HIS A 205 13.97 -1.05 -6.97
N SER A 206 13.53 0.14 -7.36
CA SER A 206 13.75 1.35 -6.57
C SER A 206 13.03 1.31 -5.22
N GLY A 207 13.73 1.67 -4.16
CA GLY A 207 13.12 1.85 -2.83
C GLY A 207 12.34 3.16 -2.68
N ALA A 208 12.52 4.13 -3.58
CA ALA A 208 11.81 5.40 -3.56
C ALA A 208 10.46 5.28 -4.26
N THR A 209 9.38 5.73 -3.61
CA THR A 209 8.00 5.49 -4.07
C THR A 209 7.73 6.18 -5.41
N LEU A 210 8.19 7.42 -5.58
CA LEU A 210 7.96 8.17 -6.83
C LEU A 210 8.82 7.68 -7.99
N ASP A 211 10.06 7.23 -7.73
CA ASP A 211 10.91 6.64 -8.77
C ASP A 211 10.32 5.31 -9.25
N ALA A 212 9.85 4.48 -8.31
CA ALA A 212 9.14 3.25 -8.64
C ALA A 212 7.84 3.53 -9.43
N LEU A 213 7.06 4.53 -9.05
CA LEU A 213 5.86 4.94 -9.79
C LEU A 213 6.19 5.41 -11.21
N ALA A 214 7.28 6.16 -11.39
CA ALA A 214 7.76 6.60 -12.69
C ALA A 214 8.20 5.40 -13.56
N ALA A 215 8.94 4.45 -12.99
CA ALA A 215 9.34 3.22 -13.68
C ALA A 215 8.12 2.37 -14.07
N LEU A 216 7.13 2.22 -13.17
CA LEU A 216 5.88 1.53 -13.45
C LEU A 216 5.10 2.18 -14.61
N ALA A 217 5.11 3.51 -14.70
CA ALA A 217 4.48 4.23 -15.80
C ALA A 217 5.26 4.09 -17.13
N ALA A 218 6.59 4.09 -17.07
CA ALA A 218 7.46 3.91 -18.23
C ALA A 218 7.33 2.49 -18.82
N GLY A 219 7.23 1.47 -17.97
CA GLY A 219 6.99 0.08 -18.35
C GLY A 219 5.54 -0.26 -18.73
N GLY A 220 4.62 0.71 -18.65
CA GLY A 220 3.22 0.53 -19.02
C GLY A 220 2.34 -0.19 -17.98
N TYR A 221 2.88 -0.52 -16.81
CA TYR A 221 2.14 -1.16 -15.71
C TYR A 221 1.08 -0.23 -15.09
N VAL A 222 1.31 1.08 -15.16
CA VAL A 222 0.35 2.12 -14.74
C VAL A 222 0.15 3.10 -15.90
N GLY A 223 -1.10 3.48 -16.16
CA GLY A 223 -1.39 4.48 -17.19
C GLY A 223 -0.72 5.81 -16.84
N ARG A 224 -0.06 6.46 -17.81
CA ARG A 224 0.69 7.71 -17.60
C ARG A 224 -0.12 8.80 -16.88
N ALA A 225 -1.40 8.94 -17.22
CA ALA A 225 -2.30 9.89 -16.56
C ALA A 225 -2.63 9.52 -15.11
N ASP A 226 -2.73 8.23 -14.79
CA ASP A 226 -2.95 7.75 -13.43
C ASP A 226 -1.69 7.95 -12.59
N ALA A 227 -0.51 7.66 -13.15
CA ALA A 227 0.77 7.87 -12.48
C ALA A 227 1.03 9.36 -12.18
N ALA A 228 0.76 10.26 -13.13
CA ALA A 228 0.89 11.69 -12.92
C ALA A 228 -0.04 12.19 -11.79
N GLN A 229 -1.28 11.71 -11.76
CA GLN A 229 -2.25 12.03 -10.70
C GLN A 229 -1.81 11.50 -9.32
N LEU A 230 -1.24 10.30 -9.24
CA LEU A 230 -0.69 9.74 -8.00
C LEU A 230 0.55 10.48 -7.52
N ASP A 231 1.46 10.87 -8.43
CA ASP A 231 2.65 11.67 -8.09
C ASP A 231 2.23 13.02 -7.49
N GLU A 232 1.33 13.75 -8.16
CA GLU A 232 0.82 15.04 -7.69
C GLU A 232 0.17 14.91 -6.31
N ALA A 233 -0.68 13.91 -6.13
CA ALA A 233 -1.35 13.65 -4.85
C ALA A 233 -0.36 13.28 -3.75
N TYR A 234 0.60 12.39 -4.01
CA TYR A 234 1.59 11.99 -3.02
C TYR A 234 2.47 13.17 -2.58
N ARG A 235 2.91 14.01 -3.52
CA ARG A 235 3.68 15.22 -3.20
C ARG A 235 2.87 16.20 -2.36
N PHE A 236 1.60 16.44 -2.71
CA PHE A 236 0.72 17.30 -1.93
C PHE A 236 0.51 16.78 -0.51
N LEU A 237 0.12 15.51 -0.36
CA LEU A 237 -0.12 14.89 0.94
C LEU A 237 1.17 14.84 1.79
N ARG A 238 2.33 14.57 1.18
CA ARG A 238 3.61 14.55 1.90
C ARG A 238 4.02 15.96 2.35
N ALA A 239 3.83 16.97 1.49
CA ALA A 239 4.05 18.35 1.86
C ALA A 239 3.14 18.76 3.02
N MET A 240 1.85 18.41 2.97
CA MET A 240 0.90 18.67 4.04
C MET A 240 1.34 18.00 5.35
N GLU A 241 1.71 16.72 5.33
CA GLU A 241 2.24 15.99 6.49
C GLU A 241 3.47 16.70 7.08
N HIS A 242 4.41 17.11 6.23
CA HIS A 242 5.61 17.84 6.64
C HIS A 242 5.26 19.16 7.33
N ARG A 243 4.31 19.93 6.80
CA ARG A 243 3.90 21.23 7.37
C ARG A 243 3.07 21.11 8.64
N ILE A 244 2.36 20.00 8.81
CA ILE A 244 1.69 19.64 10.06
C ILE A 244 2.75 19.35 11.13
N GLN A 245 3.72 18.48 10.83
CA GLN A 245 4.74 18.04 11.79
C GLN A 245 5.69 19.16 12.19
N LEU A 246 6.13 19.98 11.23
CA LEU A 246 7.13 21.03 11.45
C LEU A 246 6.67 22.13 12.41
N TYR A 247 5.36 22.41 12.49
CA TYR A 247 4.85 23.54 13.28
C TYR A 247 5.18 23.47 14.77
N ARG A 248 5.08 22.27 15.34
CA ARG A 248 5.34 22.02 16.77
C ARG A 248 6.36 20.90 16.98
N LEU A 249 7.05 20.49 15.90
CA LEU A 249 7.94 19.33 15.87
C LEU A 249 7.27 18.07 16.48
N ARG A 250 6.00 17.83 16.15
CA ARG A 250 5.23 16.70 16.67
C ARG A 250 4.99 15.66 15.60
N ARG A 251 5.16 14.38 15.97
CA ARG A 251 4.78 13.23 15.15
C ARG A 251 3.26 13.05 15.21
N THR A 252 2.55 13.75 14.31
CA THR A 252 1.12 13.57 14.08
C THR A 252 0.85 13.41 12.59
N HIS A 253 -0.17 12.63 12.28
CA HIS A 253 -0.71 12.43 10.94
C HIS A 253 -2.16 12.94 10.84
N LEU A 254 -2.70 13.50 11.92
CA LEU A 254 -4.03 14.09 11.94
C LEU A 254 -3.97 15.53 11.43
N VAL A 255 -4.81 15.83 10.45
CA VAL A 255 -5.07 17.20 10.00
C VAL A 255 -5.74 17.98 11.16
N PRO A 256 -5.32 19.22 11.51
CA PRO A 256 -5.92 19.97 12.59
C PRO A 256 -7.39 20.35 12.32
N GLU A 257 -8.17 20.59 13.38
CA GLU A 257 -9.56 21.05 13.28
C GLU A 257 -9.70 22.57 13.41
N ASP A 258 -8.85 23.18 14.24
CA ASP A 258 -8.94 24.61 14.52
C ASP A 258 -8.70 25.42 13.24
N GLU A 259 -9.57 26.40 12.99
CA GLU A 259 -9.54 27.21 11.77
C GLU A 259 -8.22 27.98 11.64
N THR A 260 -7.64 28.43 12.76
CA THR A 260 -6.34 29.14 12.76
C THR A 260 -5.22 28.22 12.32
N ASP A 261 -5.20 26.98 12.82
CA ASP A 261 -4.22 25.97 12.44
C ASP A 261 -4.40 25.52 10.98
N LEU A 262 -5.64 25.39 10.50
CA LEU A 262 -5.96 25.11 9.08
C LEU A 262 -5.52 26.26 8.17
N ARG A 263 -5.79 27.52 8.55
CA ARG A 263 -5.37 28.71 7.79
C ARG A 263 -3.85 28.79 7.69
N ARG A 264 -3.14 28.51 8.79
CA ARG A 264 -1.67 28.45 8.82
C ARG A 264 -1.15 27.36 7.89
N LEU A 265 -1.70 26.15 7.99
CA LEU A 265 -1.32 25.02 7.15
C LEU A 265 -1.51 25.34 5.66
N ALA A 266 -2.68 25.84 5.28
CA ALA A 266 -3.01 26.25 3.92
C ALA A 266 -2.02 27.28 3.36
N ARG A 267 -1.77 28.36 4.10
CA ARG A 267 -0.82 29.41 3.69
C ARG A 267 0.60 28.87 3.55
N SER A 268 1.00 27.92 4.39
CA SER A 268 2.32 27.28 4.30
C SER A 268 2.50 26.43 3.04
N LEU A 269 1.40 25.95 2.46
CA LEU A 269 1.34 25.23 1.19
C LEU A 269 1.15 26.18 -0.02
N GLY A 270 1.14 27.50 0.20
CA GLY A 270 0.95 28.50 -0.85
C GLY A 270 -0.50 28.84 -1.16
N LEU A 271 -1.47 28.25 -0.45
CA LEU A 271 -2.90 28.55 -0.64
C LEU A 271 -3.26 29.85 0.09
N ARG A 272 -3.29 30.96 -0.65
CA ARG A 272 -3.45 32.32 -0.09
C ARG A 272 -4.87 32.88 -0.15
N THR A 273 -5.62 32.54 -1.21
CA THR A 273 -7.00 32.97 -1.40
C THR A 273 -7.93 31.95 -0.76
N ASP A 274 -8.81 32.40 0.14
CA ASP A 274 -9.68 31.54 0.96
C ASP A 274 -8.96 30.27 1.46
N PRO A 275 -7.93 30.42 2.33
CA PRO A 275 -6.96 29.37 2.58
C PRO A 275 -7.58 28.06 3.08
N VAL A 276 -8.55 28.15 4.00
CA VAL A 276 -9.15 26.96 4.64
C VAL A 276 -10.02 26.18 3.65
N ALA A 277 -10.86 26.87 2.89
CA ALA A 277 -11.70 26.22 1.88
C ALA A 277 -10.84 25.63 0.75
N SER A 278 -9.82 26.36 0.29
CA SER A 278 -8.87 25.89 -0.73
C SER A 278 -8.13 24.64 -0.27
N LEU A 279 -7.62 24.63 0.96
CA LEU A 279 -6.93 23.46 1.53
C LEU A 279 -7.87 22.24 1.60
N THR A 280 -9.08 22.43 2.11
CA THR A 280 -10.07 21.37 2.25
C THR A 280 -10.45 20.78 0.90
N LYS A 281 -10.66 21.64 -0.11
CA LYS A 281 -10.97 21.25 -1.48
C LYS A 281 -9.83 20.45 -2.12
N GLU A 282 -8.60 20.97 -2.08
CA GLU A 282 -7.44 20.29 -2.67
C GLU A 282 -7.13 18.97 -1.99
N TRP A 283 -7.19 18.93 -0.65
CA TRP A 283 -6.97 17.70 0.08
C TRP A 283 -8.02 16.63 -0.24
N ARG A 284 -9.32 16.98 -0.26
CA ARG A 284 -10.39 16.05 -0.66
C ARG A 284 -10.22 15.57 -2.11
N ARG A 285 -9.81 16.46 -3.02
CA ARG A 285 -9.52 16.11 -4.42
C ARG A 285 -8.42 15.06 -4.50
N HIS A 286 -7.28 15.30 -3.83
CA HIS A 286 -6.16 14.36 -3.83
C HIS A 286 -6.50 13.04 -3.14
N ALA A 287 -7.17 13.07 -1.99
CA ALA A 287 -7.60 11.85 -1.29
C ALA A 287 -8.55 11.00 -2.14
N ALA A 288 -9.52 11.63 -2.83
CA ALA A 288 -10.43 10.93 -3.74
C ALA A 288 -9.70 10.31 -4.95
N VAL A 289 -8.72 11.04 -5.51
CA VAL A 289 -7.87 10.53 -6.59
C VAL A 289 -7.06 9.32 -6.12
N VAL A 290 -6.39 9.43 -4.97
CA VAL A 290 -5.60 8.33 -4.41
C VAL A 290 -6.49 7.14 -4.13
N ARG A 291 -7.65 7.33 -3.49
CA ARG A 291 -8.59 6.23 -3.19
C ARG A 291 -9.02 5.51 -4.46
N ARG A 292 -9.52 6.25 -5.46
CA ARG A 292 -9.96 5.68 -6.74
C ARG A 292 -8.83 4.93 -7.45
N LEU A 293 -7.62 5.49 -7.48
CA LEU A 293 -6.48 4.90 -8.18
C LEU A 293 -5.87 3.73 -7.40
N HIS A 294 -5.85 3.80 -6.06
CA HIS A 294 -5.48 2.70 -5.19
C HIS A 294 -6.40 1.53 -5.46
N GLU A 295 -7.73 1.70 -5.32
CA GLU A 295 -8.73 0.68 -5.62
C GLU A 295 -8.54 0.14 -7.05
N LYS A 296 -8.43 1.02 -8.06
CA LYS A 296 -8.18 0.61 -9.44
C LYS A 296 -6.91 -0.24 -9.59
N ILE A 297 -5.77 0.17 -9.06
CA ILE A 297 -4.50 -0.57 -9.18
C ILE A 297 -4.56 -1.88 -8.39
N PHE A 298 -5.21 -1.87 -7.24
CA PHE A 298 -5.37 -3.05 -6.40
C PHE A 298 -6.25 -4.12 -7.07
N TYR A 299 -7.23 -3.72 -7.90
CA TYR A 299 -8.24 -4.63 -8.47
C TYR A 299 -8.15 -4.83 -10.00
N ARG A 300 -7.46 -3.96 -10.77
CA ARG A 300 -7.35 -4.02 -12.25
C ARG A 300 -6.66 -5.28 -12.80
N PRO A 301 -5.61 -5.84 -12.18
CA PRO A 301 -4.95 -7.02 -12.72
C PRO A 301 -5.83 -8.28 -12.79
N LEU A 302 -7.04 -8.27 -12.21
CA LEU A 302 -8.01 -9.34 -12.41
C LEU A 302 -8.77 -9.27 -13.74
N LEU A 303 -8.81 -8.10 -14.37
CA LEU A 303 -9.64 -7.86 -15.55
C LEU A 303 -8.87 -8.03 -16.84
N ASP A 304 -7.60 -7.69 -16.85
CA ASP A 304 -6.72 -7.93 -18.00
C ASP A 304 -6.56 -9.43 -18.27
N ALA A 305 -6.73 -10.25 -17.24
CA ALA A 305 -6.73 -11.71 -17.32
C ALA A 305 -8.00 -12.31 -17.95
N VAL A 306 -9.05 -11.49 -18.14
CA VAL A 306 -10.39 -11.94 -18.54
C VAL A 306 -10.92 -11.26 -19.80
N ALA A 307 -10.55 -10.00 -20.03
CA ALA A 307 -11.20 -9.17 -21.03
C ALA A 307 -10.68 -9.37 -22.48
N GLN A 308 -9.76 -10.30 -22.74
CA GLN A 308 -9.09 -10.48 -24.05
C GLN A 308 -8.74 -9.15 -24.75
N LEU A 309 -8.16 -8.18 -24.02
CA LEU A 309 -7.87 -6.85 -24.57
C LEU A 309 -6.47 -6.77 -25.17
N ALA A 310 -6.44 -6.09 -26.33
CA ALA A 310 -5.33 -5.56 -27.13
C ALA A 310 -4.08 -6.46 -27.36
N PRO A 311 -3.61 -6.61 -28.62
CA PRO A 311 -2.28 -7.18 -28.87
C PRO A 311 -1.20 -6.23 -28.30
N GLY A 312 -0.41 -6.68 -27.33
CA GLY A 312 0.78 -5.96 -26.87
C GLY A 312 1.02 -5.87 -25.35
N GLU A 313 0.06 -6.22 -24.50
CA GLU A 313 0.24 -6.23 -23.03
C GLU A 313 0.46 -7.65 -22.49
N THR A 314 1.29 -7.77 -21.45
CA THR A 314 1.65 -9.05 -20.80
C THR A 314 0.43 -9.67 -20.12
N ARG A 315 -0.15 -10.69 -20.74
CA ARG A 315 -1.37 -11.36 -20.25
C ARG A 315 -1.10 -12.20 -19.01
N LEU A 316 -2.02 -12.13 -18.03
CA LEU A 316 -2.10 -13.14 -16.98
C LEU A 316 -2.70 -14.43 -17.53
N SER A 317 -2.18 -15.57 -17.09
CA SER A 317 -2.79 -16.85 -17.41
C SER A 317 -4.17 -16.98 -16.74
N PRO A 318 -5.13 -17.72 -17.32
CA PRO A 318 -6.44 -17.98 -16.69
C PRO A 318 -6.32 -18.58 -15.28
N LYS A 319 -5.27 -19.37 -15.04
CA LYS A 319 -4.93 -19.91 -13.72
C LYS A 319 -4.55 -18.80 -12.73
N ALA A 320 -3.70 -17.86 -13.14
CA ALA A 320 -3.31 -16.71 -12.32
C ALA A 320 -4.49 -15.74 -12.10
N ALA A 321 -5.41 -15.65 -13.06
CA ALA A 321 -6.66 -14.91 -12.93
C ALA A 321 -7.57 -15.51 -11.85
N GLY A 322 -7.76 -16.83 -11.90
CA GLY A 322 -8.60 -17.57 -10.95
C GLY A 322 -8.06 -17.48 -9.52
N GLN A 323 -6.75 -17.66 -9.35
CA GLN A 323 -6.09 -17.50 -8.04
C GLN A 323 -6.30 -16.11 -7.43
N ARG A 324 -6.41 -15.08 -8.28
CA ARG A 324 -6.69 -13.71 -7.81
C ARG A 324 -8.15 -13.51 -7.42
N LEU A 325 -9.10 -14.18 -8.08
CA LEU A 325 -10.52 -14.14 -7.71
C LEU A 325 -10.78 -14.90 -6.40
N GLU A 326 -10.18 -16.08 -6.23
CA GLU A 326 -10.21 -16.80 -4.94
C GLU A 326 -9.67 -15.90 -3.82
N ALA A 327 -8.57 -15.22 -4.11
CA ALA A 327 -7.98 -14.24 -3.23
C ALA A 327 -8.90 -13.06 -2.86
N LEU A 328 -9.78 -12.65 -3.77
CA LEU A 328 -10.80 -11.64 -3.54
C LEU A 328 -12.04 -12.16 -2.77
N GLY A 329 -12.10 -13.45 -2.44
CA GLY A 329 -13.23 -14.05 -1.73
C GLY A 329 -14.31 -14.63 -2.64
N TYR A 330 -14.05 -14.75 -3.95
CA TYR A 330 -14.93 -15.51 -4.85
C TYR A 330 -14.73 -17.00 -4.60
N ALA A 331 -15.81 -17.69 -4.25
CA ALA A 331 -15.85 -19.12 -4.04
C ALA A 331 -15.78 -19.92 -5.35
N ASP A 332 -16.27 -19.35 -6.46
CA ASP A 332 -16.18 -19.96 -7.80
C ASP A 332 -15.44 -19.03 -8.79
N PRO A 333 -14.09 -19.01 -8.75
CA PRO A 333 -13.30 -18.19 -9.64
C PRO A 333 -13.55 -18.52 -11.12
N VAL A 334 -13.86 -19.77 -11.46
CA VAL A 334 -14.08 -20.18 -12.86
C VAL A 334 -15.37 -19.55 -13.39
N ALA A 335 -16.45 -19.59 -12.61
CA ALA A 335 -17.70 -18.92 -12.96
C ALA A 335 -17.54 -17.39 -13.00
N ALA A 336 -16.81 -16.82 -12.04
CA ALA A 336 -16.53 -15.40 -12.00
C ALA A 336 -15.74 -14.92 -13.24
N LEU A 337 -14.69 -15.65 -13.67
CA LEU A 337 -13.97 -15.37 -14.92
C LEU A 337 -14.93 -15.40 -16.12
N ARG A 338 -15.84 -16.39 -16.21
CA ARG A 338 -16.83 -16.46 -17.30
C ARG A 338 -17.79 -15.26 -17.30
N HIS A 339 -18.20 -14.77 -16.13
CA HIS A 339 -19.07 -13.60 -16.01
C HIS A 339 -18.37 -12.32 -16.43
N LEU A 340 -17.13 -12.16 -15.98
CA LEU A 340 -16.26 -11.06 -16.37
C LEU A 340 -16.00 -11.06 -17.88
N GLU A 341 -15.76 -12.22 -18.51
CA GLU A 341 -15.56 -12.33 -19.96
C GLU A 341 -16.84 -11.94 -20.72
N ALA A 342 -18.00 -12.42 -20.27
CA ALA A 342 -19.29 -12.06 -20.86
C ALA A 342 -19.61 -10.56 -20.77
N LEU A 343 -19.19 -9.89 -19.70
CA LEU A 343 -19.42 -8.46 -19.48
C LEU A 343 -18.45 -7.56 -20.26
N SER A 344 -17.22 -8.02 -20.43
CA SER A 344 -16.12 -7.21 -20.96
C SER A 344 -15.76 -7.49 -22.42
N SER A 345 -16.23 -8.62 -22.99
CA SER A 345 -15.93 -9.02 -24.37
C SER A 345 -16.66 -8.17 -25.42
N GLY A 346 -16.02 -8.04 -26.58
CA GLY A 346 -16.55 -7.34 -27.76
C GLY A 346 -16.27 -5.83 -27.80
N VAL A 347 -16.65 -5.22 -28.92
CA VAL A 347 -16.35 -3.80 -29.24
C VAL A 347 -17.51 -2.84 -28.93
N SER A 348 -18.55 -3.30 -28.26
CA SER A 348 -19.74 -2.49 -27.99
C SER A 348 -19.46 -1.37 -26.96
N ARG A 349 -20.25 -0.29 -27.01
CA ARG A 349 -20.22 0.78 -26.00
C ARG A 349 -20.50 0.23 -24.58
N LYS A 350 -21.40 -0.76 -24.45
CA LYS A 350 -21.64 -1.51 -23.20
C LYS A 350 -20.34 -2.13 -22.69
N ALA A 351 -19.66 -2.93 -23.52
CA ALA A 351 -18.42 -3.60 -23.14
C ALA A 351 -17.31 -2.62 -22.76
N ALA A 352 -17.19 -1.48 -23.45
CA ALA A 352 -16.22 -0.43 -23.10
C ALA A 352 -16.48 0.20 -21.72
N ILE A 353 -17.75 0.50 -21.40
CA ILE A 353 -18.15 1.03 -20.09
C ILE A 353 -17.92 -0.03 -19.01
N GLN A 354 -18.35 -1.26 -19.24
CA GLN A 354 -18.19 -2.38 -18.32
C GLN A 354 -16.71 -2.64 -18.00
N ARG A 355 -15.82 -2.66 -19.00
CA ARG A 355 -14.36 -2.76 -18.78
C ARG A 355 -13.80 -1.68 -17.87
N THR A 356 -14.38 -0.48 -17.91
CA THR A 356 -13.93 0.64 -17.09
C THR A 356 -14.43 0.52 -15.65
N LEU A 357 -15.62 -0.04 -15.44
CA LEU A 357 -16.30 -0.08 -14.14
C LEU A 357 -16.06 -1.36 -13.35
N LEU A 358 -15.90 -2.49 -14.04
CA LEU A 358 -15.65 -3.79 -13.45
C LEU A 358 -14.51 -3.81 -12.40
N PRO A 359 -13.40 -3.05 -12.52
CA PRO A 359 -12.33 -3.12 -11.53
C PRO A 359 -12.81 -2.65 -10.16
N VAL A 360 -13.61 -1.59 -10.15
CA VAL A 360 -14.14 -1.00 -8.94
C VAL A 360 -15.27 -1.86 -8.38
N LEU A 361 -16.15 -2.36 -9.26
CA LEU A 361 -17.26 -3.25 -8.89
C LEU A 361 -16.77 -4.57 -8.26
N LEU A 362 -15.69 -5.16 -8.80
CA LEU A 362 -15.07 -6.37 -8.24
C LEU A 362 -14.61 -6.15 -6.79
N GLY A 363 -14.06 -4.97 -6.47
CA GLY A 363 -13.73 -4.62 -5.09
C GLY A 363 -14.97 -4.56 -4.20
N TRP A 364 -16.04 -3.92 -4.65
CA TRP A 364 -17.28 -3.81 -3.86
C TRP A 364 -17.98 -5.15 -3.66
N PHE A 365 -17.96 -6.04 -4.65
CA PHE A 365 -18.45 -7.41 -4.48
C PHE A 365 -17.58 -8.20 -3.50
N ALA A 366 -16.25 -8.08 -3.60
CA ALA A 366 -15.31 -8.75 -2.69
C ALA A 366 -15.50 -8.33 -1.22
N ASP A 367 -15.91 -7.10 -0.96
CA ASP A 367 -16.16 -6.57 0.39
C ASP A 367 -17.54 -6.95 0.96
N SER A 368 -18.31 -7.80 0.27
CA SER A 368 -19.67 -8.17 0.65
C SER A 368 -19.82 -9.63 1.08
N ALA A 369 -21.04 -10.03 1.47
CA ALA A 369 -21.30 -11.36 2.02
C ALA A 369 -21.23 -12.48 0.96
N ASP A 370 -21.56 -12.19 -0.29
CA ASP A 370 -21.55 -13.16 -1.40
C ASP A 370 -21.06 -12.50 -2.71
N PRO A 371 -19.73 -12.47 -2.94
CA PRO A 371 -19.12 -11.84 -4.11
C PRO A 371 -19.56 -12.49 -5.44
N ASP A 372 -19.71 -13.83 -5.47
CA ASP A 372 -20.12 -14.58 -6.65
C ASP A 372 -21.56 -14.26 -7.05
N ALA A 373 -22.49 -14.23 -6.09
CA ALA A 373 -23.87 -13.85 -6.33
C ALA A 373 -23.97 -12.38 -6.79
N GLY A 374 -23.18 -11.48 -6.19
CA GLY A 374 -23.09 -10.09 -6.60
C GLY A 374 -22.70 -9.92 -8.06
N LEU A 375 -21.63 -10.59 -8.48
CA LEU A 375 -21.13 -10.53 -9.87
C LEU A 375 -22.13 -11.16 -10.86
N LEU A 376 -22.75 -12.29 -10.51
CA LEU A 376 -23.77 -12.92 -11.33
C LEU A 376 -25.02 -12.03 -11.46
N GLY A 377 -25.48 -11.46 -10.35
CA GLY A 377 -26.61 -10.53 -10.32
C GLY A 377 -26.34 -9.31 -11.20
N PHE A 378 -25.14 -8.74 -11.09
CA PHE A 378 -24.73 -7.59 -11.90
C PHE A 378 -24.68 -7.93 -13.38
N ARG A 379 -24.19 -9.12 -13.74
CA ARG A 379 -24.23 -9.62 -15.12
C ARG A 379 -25.66 -9.68 -15.65
N LYS A 380 -26.58 -10.29 -14.89
CA LYS A 380 -27.99 -10.43 -15.30
C LYS A 380 -28.66 -9.07 -15.49
N VAL A 381 -28.46 -8.13 -14.57
CA VAL A 381 -28.97 -6.76 -14.69
C VAL A 381 -28.38 -6.06 -15.92
N SER A 382 -27.06 -6.19 -16.12
CA SER A 382 -26.38 -5.62 -17.28
C SER A 382 -26.82 -6.25 -18.60
N ASP A 383 -27.26 -7.50 -18.61
CA ASP A 383 -27.80 -8.16 -19.80
C ASP A 383 -29.24 -7.70 -20.09
N ALA A 384 -30.05 -7.48 -19.06
CA ALA A 384 -31.40 -6.92 -19.21
C ALA A 384 -31.40 -5.45 -19.64
N LEU A 385 -30.55 -4.61 -19.02
CA LEU A 385 -30.57 -3.15 -19.19
C LEU A 385 -29.40 -2.60 -20.01
N GLY A 386 -28.42 -3.41 -20.41
CA GLY A 386 -27.19 -2.91 -21.04
C GLY A 386 -27.38 -2.25 -22.42
N LYS A 387 -28.59 -2.27 -22.98
CA LYS A 387 -28.98 -1.53 -24.19
C LYS A 387 -29.70 -0.21 -23.87
N THR A 388 -30.09 0.04 -22.63
CA THR A 388 -30.82 1.26 -22.24
C THR A 388 -29.81 2.39 -21.98
N PRO A 389 -29.93 3.53 -22.70
CA PRO A 389 -28.95 4.62 -22.57
C PRO A 389 -28.88 5.24 -21.17
N TRP A 390 -29.99 5.24 -20.42
CA TRP A 390 -30.03 5.79 -19.07
C TRP A 390 -29.23 4.93 -18.09
N TYR A 391 -29.31 3.59 -18.19
CA TYR A 391 -28.58 2.68 -17.30
C TYR A 391 -27.06 2.78 -17.51
N LEU A 392 -26.63 2.85 -18.78
CA LEU A 392 -25.22 3.04 -19.11
C LEU A 392 -24.69 4.40 -18.65
N ARG A 393 -25.53 5.45 -18.63
CA ARG A 393 -25.17 6.75 -18.05
C ARG A 393 -25.10 6.69 -16.54
N LEU A 394 -26.11 6.11 -15.87
CA LEU A 394 -26.14 5.91 -14.43
C LEU A 394 -24.86 5.24 -13.94
N LEU A 395 -24.48 4.12 -14.56
CA LEU A 395 -23.27 3.39 -14.20
C LEU A 395 -21.96 4.18 -14.42
N ARG A 396 -21.91 5.03 -15.44
CA ARG A 396 -20.70 5.77 -15.82
C ARG A 396 -20.54 7.07 -15.03
N ASP A 397 -21.65 7.79 -14.85
CA ASP A 397 -21.67 9.17 -14.40
C ASP A 397 -22.00 9.27 -12.89
N GLU A 398 -22.62 8.23 -12.29
CA GLU A 398 -23.03 8.19 -10.88
C GLU A 398 -22.38 7.02 -10.12
N GLY A 399 -21.14 7.22 -9.67
CA GLY A 399 -20.37 6.19 -8.96
C GLY A 399 -21.06 5.62 -7.71
N ALA A 400 -21.83 6.45 -6.99
CA ALA A 400 -22.61 6.02 -5.82
C ALA A 400 -23.74 5.05 -6.19
N ALA A 401 -24.37 5.22 -7.36
CA ALA A 401 -25.43 4.33 -7.83
C ALA A 401 -24.87 2.93 -8.16
N ALA A 402 -23.69 2.89 -8.78
CA ALA A 402 -22.99 1.64 -9.07
C ALA A 402 -22.53 0.93 -7.79
N GLU A 403 -22.09 1.68 -6.78
CA GLU A 403 -21.72 1.13 -5.47
C GLU A 403 -22.93 0.56 -4.72
N ASN A 404 -24.03 1.31 -4.67
CA ASN A 404 -25.29 0.84 -4.08
C ASN A 404 -25.81 -0.41 -4.79
N LEU A 405 -25.76 -0.43 -6.13
CA LEU A 405 -26.11 -1.60 -6.91
C LEU A 405 -25.25 -2.80 -6.55
N ALA A 406 -23.93 -2.62 -6.45
CA ALA A 406 -23.03 -3.70 -6.07
C ALA A 406 -23.39 -4.26 -4.68
N ARG A 407 -23.57 -3.37 -3.69
CA ARG A 407 -23.97 -3.76 -2.32
C ARG A 407 -25.30 -4.49 -2.28
N VAL A 408 -26.33 -3.98 -2.97
CA VAL A 408 -27.66 -4.62 -2.99
C VAL A 408 -27.59 -6.00 -3.62
N LEU A 409 -26.86 -6.14 -4.73
CA LEU A 409 -26.71 -7.40 -5.45
C LEU A 409 -25.99 -8.48 -4.65
N SER A 410 -25.20 -8.09 -3.64
CA SER A 410 -24.37 -9.00 -2.86
C SER A 410 -24.70 -9.07 -1.36
N ALA A 411 -25.77 -8.40 -0.92
CA ALA A 411 -26.23 -8.37 0.48
C ALA A 411 -27.15 -9.54 0.88
N GLY A 412 -27.53 -10.44 -0.04
CA GLY A 412 -28.41 -11.59 0.23
C GLY A 412 -29.29 -11.96 -0.96
N ARG A 413 -30.29 -12.85 -0.80
CA ARG A 413 -31.11 -13.34 -1.94
C ARG A 413 -32.32 -12.47 -2.29
N LEU A 414 -32.96 -11.86 -1.29
CA LEU A 414 -34.26 -11.21 -1.48
C LEU A 414 -34.21 -9.97 -2.39
N ALA A 415 -33.32 -9.02 -2.10
CA ALA A 415 -33.24 -7.77 -2.85
C ALA A 415 -32.76 -7.97 -4.30
N PRO A 416 -31.75 -8.81 -4.57
CA PRO A 416 -31.36 -9.13 -5.95
C PRO A 416 -32.48 -9.83 -6.73
N ASP A 417 -33.21 -10.76 -6.13
CA ASP A 417 -34.33 -11.44 -6.82
C ASP A 417 -35.43 -10.46 -7.24
N LEU A 418 -35.76 -9.49 -6.37
CA LEU A 418 -36.72 -8.43 -6.70
C LEU A 418 -36.19 -7.52 -7.81
N LEU A 419 -34.92 -7.13 -7.74
CA LEU A 419 -34.27 -6.28 -8.73
C LEU A 419 -34.11 -7.01 -10.08
N LEU A 420 -33.91 -8.32 -10.10
CA LEU A 420 -33.88 -9.12 -11.33
C LEU A 420 -35.26 -9.30 -11.97
N ARG A 421 -36.34 -9.30 -11.17
CA ARG A 421 -37.72 -9.29 -11.67
C ARG A 421 -38.13 -7.93 -12.21
N ALA A 422 -37.59 -6.84 -11.68
CA ALA A 422 -37.82 -5.49 -12.13
C ALA A 422 -36.51 -4.69 -12.26
N PRO A 423 -35.69 -4.95 -13.29
CA PRO A 423 -34.37 -4.32 -13.45
C PRO A 423 -34.41 -2.79 -13.46
N GLU A 424 -35.49 -2.18 -13.96
CA GLU A 424 -35.63 -0.71 -13.98
C GLU A 424 -35.63 -0.08 -12.58
N ALA A 425 -35.91 -0.84 -11.52
CA ALA A 425 -35.80 -0.40 -10.13
C ALA A 425 -34.37 0.01 -9.73
N VAL A 426 -33.35 -0.33 -10.53
CA VAL A 426 -31.98 0.19 -10.39
C VAL A 426 -31.94 1.72 -10.36
N ALA A 427 -32.90 2.40 -11.02
CA ALA A 427 -32.99 3.86 -10.97
C ALA A 427 -33.16 4.42 -9.54
N LEU A 428 -33.77 3.65 -8.62
CA LEU A 428 -33.93 4.03 -7.22
C LEU A 428 -32.59 4.10 -6.47
N LEU A 429 -31.56 3.40 -6.96
CA LEU A 429 -30.25 3.32 -6.31
C LEU A 429 -29.36 4.53 -6.60
N GLY A 430 -29.71 5.34 -7.61
CA GLY A 430 -29.05 6.61 -7.94
C GLY A 430 -29.70 7.84 -7.31
N ASP A 431 -30.93 7.71 -6.79
CA ASP A 431 -31.61 8.79 -6.08
C ASP A 431 -31.07 8.90 -4.64
N PRO A 432 -30.54 10.07 -4.20
CA PRO A 432 -30.07 10.30 -2.82
C PRO A 432 -31.10 9.94 -1.73
N GLU A 433 -32.40 10.00 -2.05
CA GLU A 433 -33.50 9.67 -1.15
C GLU A 433 -34.20 8.34 -1.51
N GLY A 434 -33.77 7.66 -2.58
CA GLY A 434 -34.46 6.48 -3.14
C GLY A 434 -34.39 5.22 -2.28
N LEU A 435 -33.48 5.18 -1.31
CA LEU A 435 -33.33 4.08 -0.34
C LEU A 435 -34.06 4.36 1.00
N LYS A 436 -34.73 5.50 1.15
CA LYS A 436 -35.55 5.77 2.33
C LYS A 436 -36.95 5.18 2.14
N PRO A 437 -37.52 4.50 3.16
CA PRO A 437 -38.92 4.08 3.13
C PRO A 437 -39.82 5.30 2.91
N ARG A 438 -40.75 5.20 1.95
CA ARG A 438 -41.76 6.23 1.69
C ARG A 438 -43.01 6.00 2.52
#